data_AF-A0A515D9L4-F1
#
_entry.id   AF-A0A515D9L4-F1
#
_cell.length_a   1.000
_cell.length_b   1.000
_cell.length_c   1.000
_cell.angle_alpha   90.00
_cell.angle_beta   90.00
_cell.angle_gamma   90.00
#
_symmetry.space_group_name_H-M   'P 1'
#
loop_
_entity.id
_entity.type
_entity.pdbx_description
1 polymer ?
#
loop_
_entity_poly.entity_id
_entity_poly.type
_entity_poly.pdbx_seq_one_letter_code
_entity_poly.pdbx_strand_id
1 'polypeptide(L)' 'MLSSSVPGRRESLAPCVFINVGGRAAGPDLAGVNDVPHLDNASFMELTEVPDHMVIVGGSSIGIEFAQMMRRFDA' A
#
# COMPACT_ATOMS: atom_id res chain seq x y z
N MET A 1 -20.58 -34.24 -15.32
CA MET A 1 -20.58 -32.83 -14.86
C MET A 1 -19.62 -32.07 -15.74
N LEU A 2 -20.14 -31.16 -16.57
CA LEU A 2 -19.37 -30.39 -17.53
C LEU A 2 -18.59 -29.30 -16.78
N SER A 3 -17.26 -29.35 -16.84
CA SER A 3 -16.38 -28.28 -16.38
C SER A 3 -16.52 -27.11 -17.34
N SER A 4 -17.15 -26.03 -16.89
CA SER A 4 -17.09 -24.73 -17.58
C SER A 4 -15.71 -24.11 -17.29
N SER A 5 -14.73 -24.35 -18.16
CA SER A 5 -13.40 -23.76 -18.01
C SER A 5 -13.43 -22.30 -18.41
N VAL A 6 -13.22 -21.40 -17.45
CA VAL A 6 -12.90 -19.98 -17.72
C VAL A 6 -11.50 -19.94 -18.37
N PRO A 7 -11.30 -19.25 -19.51
CA PRO A 7 -10.00 -19.16 -20.17
C PRO A 7 -8.92 -18.63 -19.21
N GLY A 8 -7.77 -19.31 -19.15
CA GLY A 8 -6.65 -18.93 -18.26
C GLY A 8 -6.68 -19.52 -16.84
N ARG A 9 -7.77 -20.19 -16.44
CA ARG A 9 -7.85 -20.88 -15.15
C ARG A 9 -7.07 -22.19 -15.19
N ARG A 10 -6.07 -22.35 -14.32
CA ARG A 10 -5.36 -23.62 -14.08
C ARG A 10 -5.75 -24.14 -12.70
N GLU A 11 -6.02 -25.44 -12.62
CA GLU A 11 -6.29 -26.13 -11.37
C GLU A 11 -5.01 -26.83 -10.90
N SER A 12 -4.69 -26.71 -9.62
CA SER A 12 -3.54 -27.37 -9.01
C SER A 12 -3.99 -28.03 -7.70
N LEU A 13 -3.56 -29.28 -7.49
CA LEU A 13 -3.82 -30.03 -6.27
C LEU A 13 -2.48 -30.22 -5.56
N ALA A 14 -2.44 -29.84 -4.28
CA ALA A 14 -1.27 -30.02 -3.43
C ALA A 14 -1.71 -30.53 -2.04
N PRO A 15 -0.92 -31.38 -1.38
CA PRO A 15 -1.21 -31.83 -0.01
C PRO A 15 -1.29 -30.70 1.01
N CYS A 16 -0.57 -29.59 0.77
CA CYS A 16 -0.64 -28.37 1.56
C CYS A 16 -0.39 -27.14 0.67
N VAL A 17 -1.05 -26.02 0.97
CA VAL A 17 -0.92 -24.76 0.24
C VAL A 17 -0.61 -23.64 1.24
N PHE A 18 0.46 -22.90 1.00
CA PHE A 18 0.82 -21.71 1.78
C PHE A 18 0.63 -20.46 0.93
N ILE A 19 -0.12 -19.49 1.44
CA ILE A 19 -0.35 -18.21 0.76
C ILE A 19 0.57 -17.16 1.39
N ASN A 20 1.63 -16.79 0.68
CA ASN A 20 2.62 -15.81 1.12
C ASN A 20 2.75 -14.66 0.12
N VAL A 21 1.63 -13.99 -0.17
CA VAL A 21 1.56 -12.90 -1.16
C VAL A 21 1.90 -11.52 -0.58
N GLY A 22 2.28 -11.46 0.70
CA GLY A 22 2.53 -10.20 1.40
C GLY A 22 1.26 -9.39 1.66
N GLY A 23 1.45 -8.09 1.86
CA GLY A 23 0.37 -7.11 2.04
C GLY A 23 0.50 -5.95 1.05
N ARG A 24 -0.53 -5.12 0.99
CA ARG A 24 -0.54 -3.86 0.23
C ARG A 24 -1.03 -2.74 1.12
N ALA A 25 -0.63 -1.51 0.81
CA ALA A 25 -1.19 -0.34 1.46
C ALA A 25 -2.73 -0.36 1.35
N ALA A 26 -3.40 -0.13 2.47
CA ALA A 26 -4.82 0.14 2.47
C ALA A 26 -4.98 1.65 2.31
N GLY A 27 -5.65 2.07 1.23
CA GLY A 27 -6.00 3.47 1.06
C GLY A 27 -6.92 3.94 2.20
N PRO A 28 -6.81 5.21 2.63
CA PRO A 28 -7.66 5.74 3.68
C PRO A 28 -9.13 5.79 3.23
N ASP A 29 -10.06 5.46 4.13
CA ASP A 29 -11.50 5.62 3.90
C ASP A 29 -11.90 7.07 4.18
N LEU A 30 -11.49 7.97 3.28
CA LEU A 30 -11.73 9.40 3.37
C LEU A 30 -12.40 9.89 2.09
N ALA A 31 -13.52 10.60 2.25
CA ALA A 31 -14.23 11.19 1.12
C ALA A 31 -13.32 12.13 0.32
N GLY A 32 -13.26 11.93 -1.01
CA GLY A 32 -12.46 12.74 -1.92
C GLY A 32 -10.96 12.38 -1.98
N VAL A 33 -10.46 11.42 -1.20
CA VAL A 33 -9.02 11.12 -1.17
C VAL A 33 -8.49 10.52 -2.47
N ASN A 34 -9.36 9.83 -3.22
CA ASN A 34 -9.02 9.28 -4.53
C ASN A 34 -9.08 10.33 -5.65
N ASP A 35 -9.61 11.52 -5.37
CA ASP A 35 -9.70 12.62 -6.34
C ASP A 35 -8.47 13.53 -6.31
N VAL A 36 -7.53 13.26 -5.39
CA VAL A 36 -6.28 14.01 -5.23
C VAL A 36 -5.07 13.08 -5.26
N PRO A 37 -3.90 13.56 -5.75
CA PRO A 37 -2.66 12.83 -5.59
C PRO A 37 -2.37 12.60 -4.10
N HIS A 38 -2.09 11.36 -3.74
CA HIS A 38 -1.64 10.99 -2.40
C HIS A 38 -0.51 9.96 -2.52
N LEU A 39 0.30 9.88 -1.46
CA LEU A 39 1.41 8.95 -1.38
C LEU A 39 1.02 7.74 -0.52
N ASP A 40 1.52 6.57 -0.90
CA ASP A 40 1.58 5.40 -0.03
C ASP A 40 3.01 5.18 0.48
N ASN A 41 3.24 4.08 1.20
CA ASN A 41 4.56 3.80 1.77
C ASN A 41 5.62 3.48 0.73
N ALA A 42 5.24 3.03 -0.48
CA ALA A 42 6.16 2.79 -1.57
C ALA A 42 6.51 4.11 -2.27
N SER A 43 5.50 4.87 -2.70
CA SER A 43 5.71 6.13 -3.44
C SER A 43 6.34 7.23 -2.57
N PHE A 44 6.13 7.21 -1.26
CA PHE A 44 6.82 8.10 -0.32
C PHE A 44 8.35 7.92 -0.36
N MET A 45 8.84 6.69 -0.53
CA MET A 45 10.28 6.39 -0.58
C MET A 45 10.93 6.84 -1.90
N GLU A 46 10.12 7.19 -2.90
CA GLU A 46 10.58 7.69 -4.21
C GLU A 46 10.76 9.21 -4.24
N LEU A 47 10.39 9.92 -3.16
CA LEU A 47 10.60 11.36 -3.04
C LEU A 47 12.09 11.71 -3.15
N THR A 48 12.44 12.62 -4.06
CA THR A 48 13.82 13.09 -4.28
C THR A 48 14.14 14.39 -3.54
N GLU A 49 13.12 15.04 -2.99
CA GLU A 49 13.21 16.29 -2.24
C GLU A 49 12.31 16.25 -1.02
N VAL A 50 12.63 17.08 -0.03
CA VAL A 50 11.83 17.22 1.19
C VAL A 50 10.70 18.20 0.90
N PRO A 51 9.43 17.83 1.05
CA PRO A 51 8.33 18.75 0.84
C PRO A 51 8.27 19.81 1.94
N ASP A 52 7.87 21.04 1.59
CA ASP A 52 7.73 22.15 2.55
C ASP A 52 6.72 21.85 3.66
N HIS A 53 5.70 21.04 3.36
CA HIS A 53 4.67 20.61 4.30
C HIS A 53 4.19 19.20 3.96
N MET A 54 3.98 18.37 4.98
CA MET A 54 3.42 17.03 4.81
C MET A 54 2.36 16.70 5.86
N VAL A 55 1.28 16.07 5.41
CA VAL A 55 0.25 15.47 6.28
C VAL A 55 0.36 13.96 6.21
N ILE A 56 0.52 13.31 7.37
CA ILE A 56 0.50 11.85 7.49
C ILE A 56 -0.89 11.41 7.99
N VAL A 57 -1.56 10.57 7.21
CA VAL A 57 -2.87 10.00 7.56
C VAL A 57 -2.68 8.57 8.06
N GLY A 58 -2.78 8.38 9.38
CA GLY A 58 -2.64 7.09 10.06
C GLY A 58 -1.49 7.07 11.07
N GLY A 59 -1.75 6.54 12.27
CA GLY A 59 -0.82 6.53 13.41
C GLY A 59 -0.18 5.17 13.69
N SER A 60 -0.05 4.29 12.69
CA SER A 60 0.69 3.03 12.84
C SER A 60 2.20 3.29 12.91
N SER A 61 2.99 2.25 13.19
CA SER A 61 4.46 2.34 13.25
C SER A 61 5.05 3.00 12.00
N ILE A 62 4.62 2.57 10.81
CA ILE A 62 5.08 3.14 9.53
C ILE A 62 4.81 4.66 9.45
N GLY A 63 3.59 5.08 9.81
CA GLY A 63 3.21 6.50 9.76
C GLY A 63 4.03 7.36 10.73
N ILE A 64 4.28 6.86 11.94
CA ILE A 64 5.07 7.58 12.95
C ILE A 64 6.56 7.64 12.56
N GLU A 65 7.11 6.56 12.00
CA GLU A 65 8.49 6.52 11.51
C GLU A 65 8.70 7.57 10.40
N PHE A 66 7.80 7.65 9.43
CA PHE A 66 7.85 8.66 8.37
C PHE A 66 7.63 10.08 8.89
N ALA A 67 6.66 10.29 9.79
CA ALA A 67 6.43 11.59 10.41
C ALA A 67 7.67 12.09 11.16
N GLN A 68 8.33 11.22 11.94
CA GLN A 68 9.57 11.57 12.63
C GLN A 68 10.68 11.90 11.62
N MET A 69 10.84 11.08 10.57
CA MET A 69 11.86 11.28 9.56
C MET A 69 11.70 12.64 8.86
N MET A 70 10.50 12.95 8.38
CA MET A 70 10.20 14.22 7.70
C MET A 70 10.39 15.42 8.63
N ARG A 71 9.97 15.31 9.90
CA ARG A 71 10.19 16.37 10.88
C ARG A 71 11.68 16.69 11.09
N ARG A 72 12.57 15.70 10.98
CA ARG A 72 14.03 15.88 11.08
C ARG A 72 14.66 16.46 9.82
N PHE A 73 13.96 16.40 8.70
CA PHE A 73 14.33 17.06 7.46
C PHE A 73 13.72 18.47 7.33
N ASP A 74 13.03 18.95 8.38
CA ASP A 74 12.35 20.24 8.44
C ASP A 74 11.24 20.43 7.40
N ALA A 75 10.52 19.35 7.09
CA ALA A 75 9.18 19.41 6.49
C ALA A 75 8.10 19.90 7.47
#